data_AF-A0A5E5QT60-F1
#
_entry.id   AF-A0A5E5QT60-F1
#
_cell.length_a   1.000
_cell.length_b   1.000
_cell.length_c   1.000
_cell.angle_alpha   90.00
_cell.angle_beta   90.00
_cell.angle_gamma   90.00
#
_symmetry.space_group_name_H-M   'P 1'
#
loop_
_entity.id
_entity.type
_entity.pdbx_description
1 polymer ?
#
loop_
_entity_poly.entity_id
_entity_poly.type
_entity_poly.pdbx_seq_one_letter_code
_entity_poly.pdbx_strand_id
1 'polypeptide(L)'
;MCKLPTQSNLNMEAFSDLFKNTKTSYKYLFFQAILSFLEETEFKKTNYSFKLLESKMLEIAKYPIMLYKLNFGNDDRIGRKLYNEFEKIDLLKFVPYRLIAPFFTQQIRGLNATATNKKIAELSTESTEYNPIYQIVDKSIIINAEWLLYLKNNFTIVESWAFWHWVNYLQKKNPNVLALINKLQKPSERLSLNKPNHYWQTILNIQPFRCIYSGDVLTPKNLSLDHFLPWSFIGHD
;
A
#
# COMPACT_ATOMS: atom_id res chain seq x y z
N MET A 1 -12.07 -3.01 -14.48
CA MET A 1 -12.13 -3.26 -13.02
C MET A 1 -12.22 -4.76 -12.83
N CYS A 2 -11.32 -5.37 -12.04
CA CYS A 2 -11.42 -6.80 -11.77
C CYS A 2 -12.63 -7.02 -10.85
N LYS A 3 -13.53 -7.93 -11.24
CA LYS A 3 -14.72 -8.25 -10.44
C LYS A 3 -14.30 -9.18 -9.30
N LEU A 4 -14.67 -8.84 -8.07
CA LEU A 4 -14.41 -9.70 -6.93
C LEU A 4 -15.17 -11.03 -7.07
N PRO A 5 -14.51 -12.19 -6.85
CA PRO A 5 -15.16 -13.49 -6.85
C PRO A 5 -16.28 -13.53 -5.80
N THR A 6 -17.45 -14.03 -6.18
CA THR A 6 -18.58 -14.15 -5.27
C THR A 6 -18.43 -15.36 -4.38
N GLN A 7 -18.82 -15.24 -3.11
CA GLN A 7 -18.81 -16.32 -2.14
C GLN A 7 -20.10 -16.26 -1.31
N SER A 8 -20.93 -17.31 -1.35
CA SER A 8 -22.31 -17.26 -0.83
C SER A 8 -22.42 -17.12 0.69
N ASN A 9 -21.45 -17.62 1.44
CA ASN A 9 -21.39 -17.52 2.89
C ASN A 9 -20.72 -16.23 3.40
N LEU A 10 -20.29 -15.34 2.50
CA LEU A 10 -19.64 -14.07 2.86
C LEU A 10 -20.46 -12.87 2.38
N ASN A 11 -20.47 -11.80 3.17
CA ASN A 11 -21.09 -10.54 2.78
C ASN A 11 -20.21 -9.78 1.77
N MET A 12 -20.29 -10.19 0.50
CA MET A 12 -19.50 -9.61 -0.58
C MET A 12 -19.91 -8.17 -0.92
N GLU A 13 -21.15 -7.78 -0.64
CA GLU A 13 -21.61 -6.40 -0.79
C GLU A 13 -20.85 -5.48 0.17
N ALA A 14 -20.84 -5.80 1.47
CA ALA A 14 -20.09 -5.06 2.46
C ALA A 14 -18.59 -5.03 2.17
N PHE A 15 -18.03 -6.15 1.69
CA PHE A 15 -16.62 -6.22 1.28
C PHE A 15 -16.30 -5.35 0.06
N SER A 16 -17.21 -5.25 -0.91
CA SER A 16 -17.02 -4.34 -2.05
C SER A 16 -17.06 -2.86 -1.63
N ASP A 17 -17.71 -2.56 -0.50
CA ASP A 17 -17.90 -1.22 0.05
C ASP A 17 -16.81 -0.76 1.05
N LEU A 18 -15.76 -1.56 1.30
CA LEU A 18 -14.69 -1.25 2.28
C LEU A 18 -14.12 0.17 2.13
N PHE A 19 -13.86 0.58 0.89
CA PHE A 19 -13.24 1.85 0.54
C PHE A 19 -14.24 2.98 0.22
N LYS A 20 -15.54 2.74 0.40
CA LYS A 20 -16.57 3.77 0.21
C LYS A 20 -16.39 4.91 1.21
N ASN A 21 -16.65 6.13 0.73
CA ASN A 21 -16.58 7.37 1.52
C ASN A 21 -15.23 7.60 2.22
N THR A 22 -14.12 7.25 1.56
CA THR A 22 -12.77 7.38 2.12
C THR A 22 -12.18 8.78 1.87
N LYS A 23 -11.82 9.49 2.95
CA LYS A 23 -11.19 10.83 2.89
C LYS A 23 -9.66 10.79 2.93
N THR A 24 -9.08 9.89 3.73
CA THR A 24 -7.62 9.73 3.95
C THR A 24 -7.12 8.40 3.39
N SER A 25 -5.81 8.24 3.26
CA SER A 25 -5.19 7.01 2.73
C SER A 25 -5.34 5.78 3.65
N TYR A 26 -5.77 5.98 4.90
CA TYR A 26 -5.56 5.01 5.97
C TYR A 26 -6.22 3.68 5.69
N LYS A 27 -7.46 3.66 5.16
CA LYS A 27 -8.15 2.40 4.85
C LYS A 27 -7.40 1.58 3.80
N TYR A 28 -6.90 2.23 2.75
CA TYR A 28 -6.15 1.57 1.69
C TYR A 28 -4.85 0.97 2.25
N LEU A 29 -4.07 1.77 2.97
CA LEU A 29 -2.82 1.31 3.59
C LEU A 29 -3.05 0.22 4.63
N PHE A 30 -4.10 0.33 5.44
CA PHE A 30 -4.42 -0.65 6.47
C PHE A 30 -4.82 -2.00 5.84
N PHE A 31 -5.65 -1.98 4.79
CA PHE A 31 -6.00 -3.22 4.09
C PHE A 31 -4.80 -3.82 3.33
N GLN A 32 -3.98 -2.99 2.68
CA GLN A 32 -2.73 -3.46 2.06
C GLN A 32 -1.77 -4.07 3.09
N ALA A 33 -1.67 -3.48 4.29
CA ALA A 33 -0.87 -4.05 5.37
C ALA A 33 -1.39 -5.43 5.82
N ILE A 34 -2.71 -5.62 5.88
CA ILE A 34 -3.31 -6.93 6.15
C ILE A 34 -2.93 -7.93 5.05
N LEU A 35 -3.12 -7.58 3.77
CA LEU A 35 -2.82 -8.45 2.64
C LEU A 35 -1.32 -8.84 2.60
N SER A 36 -0.43 -7.86 2.80
CA SER A 36 1.02 -8.09 2.86
C SER A 36 1.39 -9.07 3.96
N PHE A 37 0.83 -8.95 5.17
CA PHE A 37 1.11 -9.92 6.23
C PHE A 37 0.52 -11.31 5.97
N LEU A 38 -0.67 -11.38 5.36
CA LEU A 38 -1.27 -12.67 5.00
C LEU A 38 -0.38 -13.41 3.99
N GLU A 39 0.15 -12.71 2.98
CA GLU A 39 1.06 -13.28 2.00
C GLU A 39 2.42 -13.65 2.61
N GLU A 40 3.05 -12.73 3.36
CA GLU A 40 4.35 -12.95 4.02
C GLU A 40 4.34 -14.15 4.97
N THR A 41 3.18 -14.47 5.56
CA THR A 41 3.01 -15.60 6.48
C THR A 41 2.44 -16.84 5.81
N GLU A 42 2.31 -16.84 4.48
CA GLU A 42 1.66 -17.91 3.70
C GLU A 42 0.26 -18.28 4.23
N PHE A 43 -0.48 -17.29 4.73
CA PHE A 43 -1.80 -17.42 5.35
C PHE A 43 -1.81 -18.33 6.59
N LYS A 44 -0.67 -18.54 7.24
CA LYS A 44 -0.54 -19.37 8.46
C LYS A 44 -0.81 -18.57 9.74
N LYS A 45 -0.80 -17.23 9.68
CA LYS A 45 -1.04 -16.34 10.81
C LYS A 45 -2.29 -15.49 10.60
N THR A 46 -3.10 -15.34 11.64
CA THR A 46 -4.37 -14.61 11.59
C THR A 46 -4.47 -13.45 12.58
N ASN A 47 -3.60 -13.40 13.60
CA ASN A 47 -3.60 -12.33 14.60
C ASN A 47 -2.51 -11.29 14.30
N TYR A 48 -2.90 -10.01 14.25
CA TYR A 48 -2.00 -8.89 14.00
C TYR A 48 -2.28 -7.74 14.95
N SER A 49 -1.26 -7.30 15.70
CA SER A 49 -1.40 -6.14 16.57
C SER A 49 -1.49 -4.84 15.77
N PHE A 50 -2.16 -3.85 16.33
CA PHE A 50 -2.25 -2.51 15.76
C PHE A 50 -0.85 -1.92 15.53
N LYS A 51 0.08 -2.11 16.46
CA LYS A 51 1.47 -1.63 16.30
C LYS A 51 2.13 -2.22 15.05
N LEU A 52 1.94 -3.51 14.80
CA LEU A 52 2.51 -4.21 13.66
C LEU A 52 1.89 -3.71 12.34
N LEU A 53 0.56 -3.57 12.31
CA LEU A 53 -0.16 -3.03 11.15
C LEU A 53 0.21 -1.58 10.85
N GLU A 54 0.34 -0.73 11.87
CA GLU A 54 0.78 0.64 11.70
C GLU A 54 2.19 0.71 11.09
N SER A 55 3.12 -0.12 11.58
CA SER A 55 4.48 -0.20 11.01
C SER A 55 4.45 -0.56 9.53
N LYS A 56 3.63 -1.53 9.14
CA LYS A 56 3.49 -1.96 7.74
C LYS A 56 2.82 -0.88 6.86
N MET A 57 1.81 -0.17 7.39
CA MET A 57 1.22 0.99 6.70
C MET A 57 2.27 2.06 6.38
N LEU A 58 3.14 2.37 7.36
CA LEU A 58 4.22 3.34 7.19
C LEU A 58 5.26 2.82 6.19
N GLU A 59 5.61 1.54 6.22
CA GLU A 59 6.52 0.90 5.28
C GLU A 59 6.02 1.05 3.82
N ILE A 60 4.76 0.70 3.56
CA ILE A 60 4.12 0.79 2.24
C ILE A 60 4.11 2.24 1.74
N ALA A 61 3.75 3.18 2.62
CA ALA A 61 3.66 4.60 2.26
C ALA A 61 5.02 5.31 2.13
N LYS A 62 6.08 4.73 2.69
CA LYS A 62 7.41 5.36 2.75
C LYS A 62 7.93 5.71 1.38
N TYR A 63 7.88 4.77 0.44
CA TYR A 63 8.42 4.94 -0.90
C TYR A 63 7.72 6.05 -1.71
N PRO A 64 6.40 6.02 -1.93
CA PRO A 64 5.70 7.06 -2.69
C PRO A 64 5.81 8.45 -2.06
N ILE A 65 5.82 8.56 -0.72
CA ILE A 65 5.91 9.85 -0.04
C ILE A 65 7.35 10.38 -0.05
N MET A 66 8.34 9.56 0.32
CA MET A 66 9.69 10.08 0.52
C MET A 66 10.41 10.32 -0.80
N LEU A 67 10.27 9.42 -1.78
CA LEU A 67 10.97 9.51 -3.07
C LEU A 67 10.23 10.38 -4.07
N TYR A 68 8.92 10.17 -4.25
CA TYR A 68 8.13 10.84 -5.27
C TYR A 68 7.29 12.01 -4.76
N LYS A 69 7.34 12.28 -3.44
CA LYS A 69 6.61 13.40 -2.82
C LYS A 69 5.12 13.39 -3.13
N LEU A 70 4.52 12.20 -3.28
CA LEU A 70 3.10 12.07 -3.57
C LEU A 70 2.27 12.65 -2.41
N ASN A 71 1.27 13.45 -2.77
CA ASN A 71 0.31 14.00 -1.83
C ASN A 71 -0.75 12.94 -1.48
N PHE A 72 -0.86 12.57 -0.21
CA PHE A 72 -1.86 11.61 0.26
C PHE A 72 -3.16 12.31 0.72
N GLY A 73 -3.26 13.63 0.58
CA GLY A 73 -4.39 14.46 0.97
C GLY A 73 -4.09 15.33 2.19
N ASN A 74 -4.75 16.49 2.28
CA ASN A 74 -4.48 17.49 3.32
C ASN A 74 -4.80 17.01 4.75
N ASP A 75 -5.82 16.18 4.89
CA ASP A 75 -6.22 15.60 6.18
C ASP A 75 -5.36 14.38 6.58
N ASP A 76 -4.51 13.91 5.66
CA ASP A 76 -3.68 12.73 5.85
C ASP A 76 -2.44 13.04 6.70
N ARG A 77 -2.13 12.15 7.65
CA ARG A 77 -1.02 12.31 8.58
C ARG A 77 0.09 11.26 8.41
N ILE A 78 -0.01 10.38 7.41
CA ILE A 78 1.03 9.36 7.15
C ILE A 78 2.37 10.04 6.86
N GLY A 79 2.38 11.03 5.97
CA GLY A 79 3.59 11.78 5.65
C GLY A 79 4.18 12.48 6.88
N ARG A 80 3.34 13.13 7.69
CA ARG A 80 3.78 13.77 8.94
C ARG A 80 4.44 12.78 9.90
N LYS A 81 3.81 11.62 10.14
CA LYS A 81 4.36 10.57 11.00
C LYS A 81 5.66 9.98 10.45
N LEU A 82 5.82 9.89 9.13
CA LEU A 82 7.07 9.46 8.49
C LEU A 82 8.20 10.48 8.62
N TYR A 83 7.89 11.78 8.50
CA TYR A 83 8.89 12.84 8.63
C TYR A 83 9.26 13.14 10.10
N ASN A 84 8.35 12.90 11.04
CA ASN A 84 8.57 13.09 12.47
C ASN A 84 7.99 11.93 13.27
N GLU A 85 8.83 10.93 13.56
CA GLU A 85 8.45 9.74 14.33
C GLU A 85 8.07 10.05 15.79
N PHE A 86 8.48 11.22 16.31
CA PHE A 86 8.15 11.67 17.66
C PHE A 86 6.79 12.36 17.76
N GLU A 87 6.18 12.76 16.63
CA GLU A 87 4.85 13.35 16.64
C GLU A 87 3.81 12.29 17.07
N LYS A 88 3.04 12.58 18.12
CA LYS A 88 2.02 11.68 18.66
C LYS A 88 0.78 11.66 17.75
N ILE A 89 0.90 10.94 16.63
CA ILE A 89 -0.20 10.65 15.71
C ILE A 89 -0.66 9.21 15.93
N ASP A 90 -1.93 9.03 16.29
CA ASP A 90 -2.58 7.72 16.33
C ASP A 90 -3.32 7.47 15.01
N LEU A 91 -2.69 6.72 14.09
CA LEU A 91 -3.28 6.37 12.81
C LEU A 91 -4.41 5.34 12.96
N LEU A 92 -4.34 4.51 14.00
CA LEU A 92 -5.25 3.39 14.23
C LEU A 92 -6.43 3.71 15.13
N LYS A 93 -6.55 4.96 15.60
CA LYS A 93 -7.70 5.47 16.35
C LYS A 93 -9.05 5.12 15.72
N PHE A 94 -9.14 5.14 14.38
CA PHE A 94 -10.39 4.91 13.66
C PHE A 94 -10.31 3.83 12.59
N VAL A 95 -9.19 3.67 11.88
CA VAL A 95 -9.16 2.85 10.66
C VAL A 95 -9.52 1.37 10.87
N PRO A 96 -9.11 0.67 11.94
CA PRO A 96 -9.47 -0.74 12.13
C PRO A 96 -10.98 -0.93 12.27
N TYR A 97 -11.68 0.06 12.84
CA TYR A 97 -13.13 0.04 12.99
C TYR A 97 -13.83 0.47 11.71
N ARG A 98 -13.33 1.53 11.07
CA ARG A 98 -13.98 2.13 9.89
C ARG A 98 -13.84 1.30 8.63
N LEU A 99 -12.80 0.47 8.51
CA LEU A 99 -12.63 -0.42 7.37
C LEU A 99 -13.80 -1.43 7.31
N ILE A 100 -14.14 -2.09 8.43
CA ILE A 100 -15.23 -3.08 8.50
C ILE A 100 -16.61 -2.48 8.82
N ALA A 101 -16.75 -1.16 8.91
CA ALA A 101 -18.03 -0.50 9.16
C ALA A 101 -19.17 -0.88 8.18
N PRO A 102 -18.93 -1.15 6.87
CA PRO A 102 -20.00 -1.56 5.95
C PRO A 102 -20.78 -2.79 6.40
N PHE A 103 -20.15 -3.71 7.15
CA PHE A 103 -20.79 -4.91 7.71
C PHE A 103 -21.83 -4.60 8.81
N PHE A 104 -21.83 -3.37 9.35
CA PHE A 104 -22.62 -3.00 10.53
C PHE A 104 -23.42 -1.70 10.32
N THR A 105 -23.74 -1.35 9.06
CA THR A 105 -24.29 -0.04 8.71
C THR A 105 -25.55 0.32 9.49
N GLN A 106 -26.44 -0.65 9.74
CA GLN A 106 -27.67 -0.42 10.52
C GLN A 106 -27.39 -0.24 12.01
N GLN A 107 -26.50 -1.06 12.57
CA GLN A 107 -26.20 -1.12 13.99
C GLN A 107 -25.43 0.11 14.48
N ILE A 108 -24.71 0.80 13.59
CA ILE A 108 -23.92 1.99 13.92
C ILE A 108 -24.61 3.30 13.55
N ARG A 109 -25.82 3.26 12.98
CA ARG A 109 -26.53 4.44 12.51
C ARG A 109 -26.81 5.41 13.66
N GLY A 110 -26.46 6.69 13.48
CA GLY A 110 -26.68 7.74 14.47
C GLY A 110 -25.70 7.75 15.64
N LEU A 111 -24.77 6.80 15.73
CA LEU A 111 -23.75 6.78 16.78
C LEU A 111 -22.66 7.82 16.53
N ASN A 112 -22.16 8.44 17.61
CA ASN A 112 -20.95 9.24 17.54
C ASN A 112 -19.70 8.36 17.30
N ALA A 113 -18.55 9.00 17.09
CA ALA A 113 -17.33 8.29 16.70
C ALA A 113 -16.86 7.24 17.72
N THR A 114 -16.88 7.58 19.01
CA THR A 114 -16.45 6.70 20.11
C THR A 114 -17.41 5.52 20.25
N ALA A 115 -18.72 5.79 20.28
CA ALA A 115 -19.76 4.76 20.36
C ALA A 115 -19.72 3.83 19.15
N THR A 116 -19.46 4.36 17.94
CA THR A 116 -19.31 3.52 16.74
C THR A 116 -18.14 2.54 16.88
N ASN A 117 -16.95 3.02 17.28
CA ASN A 117 -15.78 2.16 17.41
C ASN A 117 -16.02 1.05 18.45
N LYS A 118 -16.59 1.41 19.60
CA LYS A 118 -16.97 0.45 20.65
C LYS A 118 -17.94 -0.59 20.10
N LYS A 119 -19.02 -0.15 19.44
CA LYS A 119 -20.04 -1.05 18.90
C LYS A 119 -19.49 -1.99 17.82
N ILE A 120 -18.61 -1.50 16.95
CA ILE A 120 -17.95 -2.34 15.93
C ILE A 120 -17.03 -3.38 16.59
N ALA A 121 -16.27 -3.00 17.62
CA ALA A 121 -15.41 -3.95 18.34
C ALA A 121 -16.23 -5.11 18.92
N GLU A 122 -17.30 -4.78 19.66
CA GLU A 122 -18.24 -5.75 20.25
C GLU A 122 -18.82 -6.67 19.17
N LEU A 123 -19.48 -6.10 18.15
CA LEU A 123 -20.15 -6.86 17.09
C LEU A 123 -19.19 -7.73 16.27
N SER A 124 -17.94 -7.29 16.10
CA SER A 124 -16.93 -8.06 15.35
C SER A 124 -16.50 -9.34 16.06
N THR A 125 -16.72 -9.44 17.37
CA THR A 125 -16.33 -10.59 18.20
C THR A 125 -17.50 -11.49 18.57
N GLU A 126 -18.67 -10.91 18.85
CA GLU A 126 -19.80 -11.62 19.45
C GLU A 126 -20.78 -12.21 18.42
N SER A 127 -20.84 -11.67 17.20
CA SER A 127 -21.85 -12.06 16.21
C SER A 127 -21.24 -12.80 15.02
N THR A 128 -21.64 -14.06 14.86
CA THR A 128 -21.39 -14.84 13.65
C THR A 128 -22.30 -14.43 12.49
N GLU A 129 -23.38 -13.69 12.76
CA GLU A 129 -24.35 -13.22 11.74
C GLU A 129 -23.69 -12.27 10.74
N TYR A 130 -22.92 -11.29 11.24
CA TYR A 130 -22.34 -10.25 10.39
C TYR A 130 -21.05 -10.66 9.71
N ASN A 131 -20.30 -11.59 10.33
CA ASN A 131 -19.08 -12.20 9.80
C ASN A 131 -18.17 -11.21 9.05
N PRO A 132 -17.61 -10.18 9.72
CA PRO A 132 -16.70 -9.23 9.08
C PRO A 132 -15.38 -9.91 8.68
N ILE A 133 -14.50 -9.20 7.97
CA ILE A 133 -13.19 -9.75 7.55
C ILE A 133 -12.34 -10.18 8.76
N TYR A 134 -12.46 -9.44 9.86
CA TYR A 134 -11.72 -9.69 11.09
C TYR A 134 -12.49 -9.23 12.32
N GLN A 135 -12.12 -9.82 13.45
CA GLN A 135 -12.51 -9.40 14.79
C GLN A 135 -11.51 -8.38 15.33
N ILE A 136 -11.93 -7.52 16.26
CA ILE A 136 -11.05 -6.57 16.95
C ILE A 136 -10.97 -6.92 18.43
N VAL A 137 -9.79 -7.34 18.89
CA VAL A 137 -9.54 -7.76 20.28
C VAL A 137 -8.27 -7.09 20.79
N ASP A 138 -8.35 -6.35 21.89
CA ASP A 138 -7.20 -5.75 22.59
C ASP A 138 -6.15 -5.08 21.69
N LYS A 139 -6.59 -4.11 20.87
CA LYS A 139 -5.74 -3.40 19.89
C LYS A 139 -5.03 -4.36 18.92
N SER A 140 -5.68 -5.44 18.57
CA SER A 140 -5.26 -6.38 17.54
C SER A 140 -6.47 -6.74 16.68
N ILE A 141 -6.20 -7.28 15.50
CA ILE A 141 -7.22 -7.92 14.67
C ILE A 141 -6.98 -9.43 14.62
N ILE A 142 -8.06 -10.19 14.45
CA ILE A 142 -8.01 -11.63 14.19
C ILE A 142 -8.82 -11.89 12.92
N ILE A 143 -8.16 -12.35 11.85
CA ILE A 143 -8.83 -12.64 10.57
C ILE A 143 -9.79 -13.82 10.76
N ASN A 144 -11.05 -13.65 10.32
CA ASN A 144 -12.05 -14.70 10.39
C ASN A 144 -11.75 -15.83 9.41
N ALA A 145 -12.00 -17.09 9.79
CA ALA A 145 -11.54 -18.27 9.06
C ALA A 145 -12.11 -18.36 7.62
N GLU A 146 -13.39 -18.04 7.43
CA GLU A 146 -14.01 -18.05 6.10
C GLU A 146 -13.43 -16.97 5.20
N TRP A 147 -13.14 -15.79 5.76
CA TRP A 147 -12.44 -14.72 5.06
C TRP A 147 -11.00 -15.07 4.75
N LEU A 148 -10.28 -15.73 5.66
CA LEU A 148 -8.92 -16.20 5.43
C LEU A 148 -8.88 -17.16 4.23
N LEU A 149 -9.82 -18.11 4.17
CA LEU A 149 -9.93 -19.06 3.05
C LEU A 149 -10.25 -18.33 1.74
N TYR A 150 -11.21 -17.41 1.75
CA TYR A 150 -11.56 -16.61 0.59
C TYR A 150 -10.38 -15.76 0.09
N LEU A 151 -9.69 -15.06 1.00
CA LEU A 151 -8.53 -14.24 0.67
C LEU A 151 -7.38 -15.08 0.13
N LYS A 152 -7.13 -16.27 0.69
CA LYS A 152 -6.11 -17.20 0.18
C LYS A 152 -6.41 -17.67 -1.24
N ASN A 153 -7.65 -18.10 -1.49
CA ASN A 153 -8.03 -18.66 -2.79
C ASN A 153 -8.14 -17.60 -3.89
N ASN A 154 -8.33 -16.33 -3.52
CA ASN A 154 -8.57 -15.23 -4.46
C ASN A 154 -7.55 -14.09 -4.33
N PHE A 155 -6.39 -14.37 -3.73
CA PHE A 155 -5.43 -13.33 -3.29
C PHE A 155 -5.08 -12.34 -4.39
N THR A 156 -4.61 -12.82 -5.53
CA THR A 156 -4.20 -11.97 -6.67
C THR A 156 -5.34 -11.05 -7.15
N ILE A 157 -6.59 -11.53 -7.14
CA ILE A 157 -7.75 -10.74 -7.57
C ILE A 157 -8.09 -9.68 -6.52
N VAL A 158 -8.09 -10.05 -5.24
CA VAL A 158 -8.39 -9.14 -4.12
C VAL A 158 -7.29 -8.08 -3.98
N GLU A 159 -6.04 -8.46 -4.10
CA GLU A 159 -4.88 -7.57 -4.09
C GLU A 159 -4.97 -6.57 -5.25
N SER A 160 -5.19 -7.06 -6.47
CA SER A 160 -5.36 -6.20 -7.65
C SER A 160 -6.53 -5.23 -7.50
N TRP A 161 -7.65 -5.69 -6.93
CA TRP A 161 -8.81 -4.86 -6.64
C TRP A 161 -8.49 -3.76 -5.61
N ALA A 162 -7.83 -4.11 -4.51
CA ALA A 162 -7.42 -3.15 -3.48
C ALA A 162 -6.41 -2.14 -4.01
N PHE A 163 -5.43 -2.61 -4.79
CA PHE A 163 -4.42 -1.77 -5.43
C PHE A 163 -5.05 -0.79 -6.43
N TRP A 164 -6.03 -1.23 -7.22
CA TRP A 164 -6.76 -0.33 -8.14
C TRP A 164 -7.46 0.81 -7.39
N HIS A 165 -8.12 0.51 -6.27
CA HIS A 165 -8.74 1.54 -5.42
C HIS A 165 -7.72 2.51 -4.83
N TRP A 166 -6.57 2.00 -4.41
CA TRP A 166 -5.45 2.80 -3.93
C TRP A 166 -4.90 3.75 -4.99
N VAL A 167 -4.63 3.24 -6.21
CA VAL A 167 -4.17 4.03 -7.35
C VAL A 167 -5.16 5.15 -7.67
N ASN A 168 -6.45 4.85 -7.73
CA ASN A 168 -7.48 5.85 -8.01
C ASN A 168 -7.57 6.94 -6.95
N TYR A 169 -7.42 6.56 -5.68
CA TYR A 169 -7.36 7.54 -4.60
C TYR A 169 -6.19 8.50 -4.79
N LEU A 170 -4.99 7.96 -5.02
CA LEU A 170 -3.80 8.77 -5.19
C LEU A 170 -3.83 9.60 -6.48
N GLN A 171 -4.36 9.08 -7.58
CA GLN A 171 -4.53 9.82 -8.82
C GLN A 171 -5.41 11.06 -8.62
N LYS A 172 -6.50 10.94 -7.85
CA LYS A 172 -7.35 12.10 -7.51
C LYS A 172 -6.62 13.15 -6.67
N LYS A 173 -5.67 12.74 -5.82
CA LYS A 173 -4.86 13.66 -5.00
C LYS A 173 -3.65 14.23 -5.76
N ASN A 174 -3.25 13.59 -6.85
CA ASN A 174 -2.07 13.92 -7.63
C ASN A 174 -2.39 13.96 -9.14
N PRO A 175 -3.33 14.80 -9.59
CA PRO A 175 -3.84 14.75 -10.97
C PRO A 175 -2.76 14.98 -12.04
N ASN A 176 -1.69 15.72 -11.69
CA ASN A 176 -0.61 16.09 -12.60
C ASN A 176 0.58 15.11 -12.59
N VAL A 177 0.54 14.06 -11.76
CA VAL A 177 1.63 13.09 -11.68
C VAL A 177 1.47 12.06 -12.79
N LEU A 178 2.40 12.09 -13.76
CA LEU A 178 2.50 11.06 -14.79
C LEU A 178 2.99 9.73 -14.22
N ALA A 179 2.54 8.63 -14.83
CA ALA A 179 2.91 7.25 -14.49
C ALA A 179 2.82 6.94 -12.99
N LEU A 180 1.77 7.45 -12.31
CA LEU A 180 1.61 7.33 -10.85
C LEU A 180 1.73 5.90 -10.35
N ILE A 181 1.19 4.93 -11.10
CA ILE A 181 1.23 3.51 -10.75
C ILE A 181 2.67 2.99 -10.54
N ASN A 182 3.63 3.44 -11.38
CA ASN A 182 5.04 3.06 -11.29
C ASN A 182 5.75 3.68 -10.07
N LYS A 183 5.12 4.65 -9.43
CA LYS A 183 5.67 5.38 -8.27
C LYS A 183 5.19 4.83 -6.93
N LEU A 184 4.29 3.83 -6.94
CA LEU A 184 3.67 3.30 -5.72
C LEU A 184 4.45 2.17 -5.07
N GLN A 185 5.21 1.41 -5.86
CA GLN A 185 5.96 0.27 -5.38
C GLN A 185 7.42 0.42 -5.79
N LYS A 186 8.33 -0.05 -4.92
CA LYS A 186 9.73 -0.16 -5.29
C LYS A 186 9.84 -1.17 -6.43
N PRO A 187 10.57 -0.84 -7.51
CA PRO A 187 10.94 -1.81 -8.53
C PRO A 187 11.60 -3.02 -7.86
N SER A 188 11.14 -4.22 -8.21
CA SER A 188 11.72 -5.49 -7.74
C SER A 188 13.16 -5.67 -8.21
N GLU A 189 13.53 -5.06 -9.34
CA GLU A 189 14.87 -5.06 -9.90
C GLU A 189 15.32 -3.62 -10.20
N ARG A 190 16.59 -3.31 -9.93
CA ARG A 190 17.22 -2.15 -10.55
C ARG A 190 17.26 -2.40 -12.06
N LEU A 191 16.83 -1.44 -12.86
CA LEU A 191 17.00 -1.52 -14.32
C LEU A 191 18.45 -1.87 -14.64
N SER A 192 18.62 -2.89 -15.47
CA SER A 192 19.94 -3.35 -15.85
C SER A 192 20.60 -2.30 -16.75
N LEU A 193 21.76 -1.78 -16.33
CA LEU A 193 22.60 -0.92 -17.16
C LEU A 193 23.24 -1.68 -18.34
N ASN A 194 22.96 -2.96 -18.55
CA ASN A 194 23.62 -3.77 -19.57
C ASN A 194 23.44 -3.19 -20.99
N LYS A 195 22.24 -2.73 -21.36
CA LYS A 195 22.00 -2.11 -22.67
C LYS A 195 22.76 -0.78 -22.83
N PRO A 196 22.64 0.19 -21.91
CA PRO A 196 23.47 1.40 -21.93
C PRO A 196 24.98 1.12 -21.92
N ASN A 197 25.43 0.15 -21.12
CA ASN A 197 26.85 -0.20 -20.98
C ASN A 197 27.40 -0.77 -22.29
N HIS A 198 26.65 -1.66 -22.94
CA HIS A 198 27.03 -2.18 -24.27
C HIS A 198 27.09 -1.08 -25.33
N TYR A 199 26.12 -0.15 -25.33
CA TYR A 199 26.14 0.99 -26.24
C TYR A 199 27.40 1.84 -26.05
N TRP A 200 27.71 2.22 -24.80
CA TRP A 200 28.89 3.04 -24.51
C TRP A 200 30.22 2.33 -24.78
N GLN A 201 30.31 1.02 -24.53
CA GLN A 201 31.48 0.23 -24.94
C GLN A 201 31.69 0.26 -26.45
N THR A 202 30.62 0.19 -27.24
CA THR A 202 30.70 0.29 -28.72
C THR A 202 31.20 1.67 -29.15
N ILE A 203 30.66 2.74 -28.55
CA ILE A 203 31.04 4.12 -28.86
C ILE A 203 32.50 4.41 -28.48
N LEU A 204 32.99 3.89 -27.35
CA LEU A 204 34.37 4.07 -26.91
C LEU A 204 35.40 3.42 -27.86
N ASN A 205 35.00 2.45 -28.69
CA ASN A 205 35.86 1.89 -29.73
C ASN A 205 35.98 2.79 -30.96
N ILE A 206 35.06 3.75 -31.14
CA ILE A 206 35.00 4.65 -32.31
C ILE A 206 35.69 5.98 -32.00
N GLN A 207 35.57 6.47 -30.77
CA GLN A 207 36.12 7.77 -30.37
C GLN A 207 36.51 7.79 -28.88
N PRO A 208 37.66 8.39 -28.53
CA PRO A 208 38.09 8.49 -27.14
C PRO A 208 37.28 9.56 -26.39
N PHE A 209 36.74 9.19 -25.22
CA PHE A 209 36.12 10.12 -24.29
C PHE A 209 36.96 10.28 -23.03
N ARG A 210 36.80 11.41 -22.33
CA ARG A 210 37.35 11.61 -20.99
C ARG A 210 36.24 11.55 -19.95
N CYS A 211 36.55 10.97 -18.79
CA CYS A 211 35.63 10.95 -17.66
C CYS A 211 35.40 12.38 -17.16
N ILE A 212 34.14 12.76 -16.99
CA ILE A 212 33.75 14.11 -16.52
C ILE A 212 34.15 14.37 -15.06
N TYR A 213 34.44 13.31 -14.30
CA TYR A 213 34.84 13.41 -12.89
C TYR A 213 36.36 13.33 -12.71
N SER A 214 37.01 12.33 -13.29
CA SER A 214 38.46 12.11 -13.08
C SER A 214 39.34 12.74 -14.16
N GLY A 215 38.78 13.10 -15.32
CA GLY A 215 39.55 13.60 -16.47
C GLY A 215 40.31 12.51 -17.24
N ASP A 216 40.34 11.27 -16.74
CA ASP A 216 41.02 10.15 -17.37
C ASP A 216 40.35 9.72 -18.67
N VAL A 217 41.12 9.14 -19.58
CA VAL A 217 40.57 8.57 -20.82
C VAL A 217 39.75 7.32 -20.48
N LEU A 218 38.51 7.30 -20.96
CA LEU A 218 37.61 6.16 -20.83
C LEU A 218 37.94 5.10 -21.88
N THR A 219 37.87 3.85 -21.44
CA THR A 219 38.08 2.62 -22.18
C THR A 219 36.98 1.62 -21.79
N PRO A 220 36.70 0.60 -22.62
CA PRO A 220 35.75 -0.45 -22.24
C PRO A 220 36.08 -1.15 -20.90
N LYS A 221 37.34 -1.13 -20.46
CA LYS A 221 37.80 -1.78 -19.21
C LYS A 221 37.62 -0.93 -17.95
N ASN A 222 37.55 0.39 -18.09
CA ASN A 222 37.41 1.32 -16.95
C ASN A 222 36.10 2.16 -17.01
N LEU A 223 35.18 1.81 -17.92
CA LEU A 223 33.85 2.41 -17.99
C LEU A 223 33.00 1.93 -16.80
N SER A 224 32.54 2.90 -16.00
CA SER A 224 31.53 2.70 -14.97
C SER A 224 30.38 3.65 -15.24
N LEU A 225 29.21 3.12 -15.60
CA LEU A 225 27.97 3.88 -15.74
C LEU A 225 27.20 3.86 -14.43
N ASP A 226 26.64 5.00 -14.05
CA ASP A 226 25.72 5.14 -12.92
C ASP A 226 24.36 5.66 -13.42
N HIS A 227 23.30 5.38 -12.67
CA HIS A 227 21.98 5.94 -12.93
C HIS A 227 21.98 7.40 -12.47
N PHE A 228 22.48 8.29 -13.33
CA PHE A 228 22.68 9.70 -13.00
C PHE A 228 21.36 10.50 -12.79
N LEU A 229 20.21 9.96 -13.23
CA LEU A 229 18.90 10.56 -13.04
C LEU A 229 18.12 9.86 -11.92
N PRO A 230 17.65 10.60 -10.90
CA PRO A 230 16.73 10.04 -9.91
C PRO A 230 15.46 9.53 -10.60
N TRP A 231 14.94 8.40 -10.12
CA TRP A 231 13.68 7.80 -10.55
C TRP A 231 12.49 8.80 -10.58
N SER A 232 12.58 9.91 -9.85
CA SER A 232 11.59 10.98 -9.86
C SER A 232 11.46 11.73 -11.19
N PHE A 233 12.45 11.63 -12.08
CA PHE A 233 12.50 12.39 -13.36
C PHE A 233 12.24 11.56 -14.61
N ILE A 234 12.18 10.23 -14.53
CA ILE A 234 12.01 9.35 -15.69
C ILE A 234 10.60 8.76 -15.65
N GLY A 235 9.79 9.06 -16.68
CA GLY A 235 8.40 8.59 -16.82
C GLY A 235 8.25 7.28 -17.61
N HIS A 236 9.28 6.87 -18.34
CA HIS A 236 9.29 5.72 -19.26
C HIS A 236 10.71 5.15 -19.35
N ASP A 237 10.82 3.86 -19.69
CA ASP A 237 12.08 3.23 -20.09
C ASP A 237 12.58 3.74 -21.46
#